data_AF-A0A0G0MFQ8-F1
#
_entry.id   AF-A0A0G0MFQ8-F1
#
_cell.length_a   1.000
_cell.length_b   1.000
_cell.length_c   1.000
_cell.angle_alpha   90.00
_cell.angle_beta   90.00
_cell.angle_gamma   90.00
#
_symmetry.space_group_name_H-M   'P 1'
#
loop_
_entity.id
_entity.type
_entity.pdbx_description
1 polymer ?
#
loop_
_entity_poly.entity_id
_entity_poly.type
_entity_poly.pdbx_seq_one_letter_code
_entity_poly.pdbx_strand_id
1 'polypeptide(L)'
;MDEKRGIGKEGRIPWHIKEDLVRFKNLTLGKTVIMGRKTFESVLSYYAKSKNPIPDRRHIVVTHDETYHPAIPDSYVAHSMEEALTIARKIEPKEVVISGGGQLFAQGIQNADKLYLTIVKGAFDADTHFPDYSRDGQSFIASSPSGASTGTTEAVEIPVNQALNNITTIIKPALVGKDVTNQRNLDGIMISLDGTENKSKLGGNATTAISMALSKAGAHAKGIPLYQYFGTLIGNTSFRLPTPMFLVMEGGKHGNWATDIQEFMIIPNSKKNTSFQERFDICNKVFETLEQILKSKNYSLTIGFEGAFCPKELTGNEEALQLITSAIEQTQTDATIAIDAAASEFLKKENTISWMEQIVSWSNKYPISSFEDIFDQEDWNNWTTLTETLGSAHLIVGDDLVTTNVTRIQKAIDLKAMNSCIIKINQIGTISETIDAIQLADKNNLTTIISHRGGETMDTTIADLAVGTSTYCKFGGPRHPERMAKYNRLFEIEKELRD
;
A
#
# COMPACT_ATOMS: atom_id res chain seq x y z
N MET A 1 25.94 9.54 -22.53
CA MET A 1 26.14 10.57 -21.49
C MET A 1 27.60 10.57 -21.08
N ASP A 2 28.10 11.68 -20.54
CA ASP A 2 29.46 11.76 -20.01
C ASP A 2 29.54 11.33 -18.52
N GLU A 3 30.70 11.49 -17.87
CA GLU A 3 30.90 11.10 -16.47
C GLU A 3 30.13 11.98 -15.46
N LYS A 4 29.74 13.21 -15.87
CA LYS A 4 28.84 14.11 -15.11
C LYS A 4 27.39 13.98 -15.54
N ARG A 5 27.06 12.98 -16.37
CA ARG A 5 25.72 12.68 -16.89
C ARG A 5 25.17 13.73 -17.85
N GLY A 6 26.02 14.63 -18.34
CA GLY A 6 25.68 15.51 -19.45
C GLY A 6 25.25 14.69 -20.67
N ILE A 7 24.19 15.13 -21.35
CA ILE A 7 23.66 14.53 -22.58
C ILE A 7 23.41 15.56 -23.68
N GLY A 8 23.40 16.85 -23.35
CA GLY A 8 23.13 17.91 -24.30
C GLY A 8 23.68 19.26 -23.87
N LYS A 9 24.01 20.08 -24.86
CA LYS A 9 24.32 21.51 -24.75
C LYS A 9 23.60 22.22 -25.89
N GLU A 10 22.76 23.20 -25.60
CA GLU A 10 22.05 24.03 -26.60
C GLU A 10 21.29 23.19 -27.66
N GLY A 11 20.69 22.08 -27.24
CA GLY A 11 19.92 21.18 -28.12
C GLY A 11 20.77 20.27 -29.03
N ARG A 12 22.08 20.16 -28.78
CA ARG A 12 23.02 19.30 -29.51
C ARG A 12 23.77 18.36 -28.56
N ILE A 13 24.27 17.25 -29.10
CA ILE A 13 25.15 16.34 -28.36
C ILE A 13 26.54 16.99 -28.24
N PRO A 14 27.15 17.08 -27.04
CA PRO A 14 28.43 17.79 -26.85
C PRO A 14 29.66 17.12 -27.50
N TRP A 15 29.49 15.91 -28.05
CA TRP A 15 30.54 15.12 -28.69
C TRP A 15 30.05 14.51 -30.00
N HIS A 16 31.00 14.05 -30.81
CA HIS A 16 30.71 13.35 -32.06
C HIS A 16 31.41 11.99 -32.07
N ILE A 17 30.63 10.91 -31.91
CA ILE A 17 31.12 9.53 -31.91
C ILE A 17 30.34 8.75 -32.97
N LYS A 18 31.02 8.38 -34.07
CA LYS A 18 30.39 7.77 -35.23
C LYS A 18 29.77 6.41 -34.90
N GLU A 19 30.44 5.62 -34.07
CA GLU A 19 30.03 4.28 -33.65
C GLU A 19 28.77 4.33 -32.78
N ASP A 20 28.63 5.36 -31.94
CA ASP A 20 27.45 5.58 -31.09
C ASP A 20 26.20 5.89 -31.93
N LEU A 21 26.38 6.68 -33.00
CA LEU A 21 25.29 6.97 -33.95
C LEU A 21 24.85 5.72 -34.71
N VAL A 22 25.81 4.87 -35.12
CA VAL A 22 25.50 3.57 -35.75
C VAL A 22 24.76 2.66 -34.77
N ARG A 23 25.20 2.60 -33.51
CA ARG A 23 24.53 1.85 -32.44
C ARG A 23 23.11 2.34 -32.22
N PHE A 24 22.89 3.65 -32.10
CA PHE A 24 21.56 4.25 -31.95
C PHE A 24 20.64 3.90 -33.12
N LYS A 25 21.15 3.97 -34.36
CA LYS A 25 20.39 3.57 -35.55
C LYS A 25 19.94 2.11 -35.46
N ASN A 26 20.84 1.20 -35.12
CA ASN A 26 20.53 -0.22 -35.02
C ASN A 26 19.55 -0.54 -33.87
N LEU A 27 19.68 0.16 -32.73
CA LEU A 27 18.79 -0.03 -31.58
C LEU A 27 17.36 0.43 -31.83
N THR A 28 17.15 1.38 -32.75
CA THR A 28 15.84 2.00 -33.01
C THR A 28 15.16 1.49 -34.28
N LEU A 29 15.86 0.79 -35.17
CA LEU A 29 15.32 0.32 -36.44
C LEU A 29 14.12 -0.62 -36.25
N GLY A 30 13.03 -0.39 -36.99
CA GLY A 30 11.79 -1.18 -36.94
C GLY A 30 10.93 -0.96 -35.69
N LYS A 31 11.29 0.01 -34.83
CA LYS A 31 10.62 0.26 -33.54
C LYS A 31 9.83 1.57 -33.54
N THR A 32 9.00 1.73 -32.50
CA THR A 32 8.34 3.01 -32.22
C THR A 32 9.20 3.84 -31.29
N VAL A 33 9.58 5.04 -31.70
CA VAL A 33 10.49 5.92 -30.95
C VAL A 33 9.71 7.12 -30.42
N ILE A 34 9.69 7.27 -29.09
CA ILE A 34 9.14 8.44 -28.40
C ILE A 34 10.27 9.45 -28.21
N MET A 35 10.09 10.68 -28.70
CA MET A 35 11.08 11.76 -28.58
C MET A 35 10.45 13.11 -28.26
N GLY A 36 11.19 13.98 -27.58
CA GLY A 36 10.76 15.37 -27.40
C GLY A 36 10.98 16.17 -28.68
N ARG A 37 10.15 17.19 -28.93
CA ARG A 37 10.20 18.05 -30.14
C ARG A 37 11.61 18.50 -30.52
N LYS A 38 12.35 19.11 -29.59
CA LYS A 38 13.70 19.63 -29.84
C LYS A 38 14.68 18.52 -30.26
N THR A 39 14.57 17.34 -29.65
CA THR A 39 15.40 16.19 -30.02
C THR A 39 15.03 15.69 -31.42
N PHE A 40 13.74 15.56 -31.71
CA PHE A 40 13.25 15.14 -33.01
C PHE A 40 13.74 16.07 -34.13
N GLU A 41 13.60 17.38 -33.97
CA GLU A 41 14.07 18.40 -34.92
C GLU A 41 15.60 18.39 -35.07
N SER A 42 16.35 18.27 -33.97
CA SER A 42 17.81 18.18 -33.99
C SER A 42 18.28 16.96 -34.79
N VAL A 43 17.64 15.80 -34.58
CA VAL A 43 17.91 14.57 -35.33
C VAL A 43 17.59 14.77 -36.82
N LEU A 44 16.44 15.36 -37.16
CA LEU A 44 16.10 15.67 -38.55
C LEU A 44 17.14 16.56 -39.22
N SER A 45 17.58 17.63 -38.55
CA SER A 45 18.57 18.56 -39.08
C SER A 45 19.91 17.89 -39.37
N TYR A 46 20.31 16.95 -38.51
CA TYR A 46 21.54 16.17 -38.67
C TYR A 46 21.46 15.24 -39.89
N TYR A 47 20.30 14.60 -40.08
CA TYR A 47 20.07 13.66 -41.16
C TYR A 47 19.52 14.27 -42.45
N ALA A 48 19.23 15.59 -42.51
CA ALA A 48 18.73 16.27 -43.70
C ALA A 48 19.68 16.18 -44.92
N LYS A 49 20.96 15.83 -44.71
CA LYS A 49 21.93 15.51 -45.78
C LYS A 49 21.79 14.08 -46.35
N SER A 50 20.97 13.22 -45.73
CA SER A 50 20.65 11.85 -46.15
C SER A 50 19.31 11.83 -46.87
N LYS A 51 19.19 11.08 -47.98
CA LYS A 51 17.94 10.91 -48.75
C LYS A 51 16.81 10.24 -47.96
N ASN A 52 17.12 9.66 -46.80
CA ASN A 52 16.14 9.09 -45.90
C ASN A 52 16.66 9.25 -44.46
N PRO A 53 16.20 10.28 -43.71
CA PRO A 53 16.87 10.67 -42.49
C PRO A 53 16.67 9.64 -41.37
N ILE A 54 15.51 8.99 -41.32
CA ILE A 54 15.16 8.03 -40.28
C ILE A 54 14.24 6.92 -40.86
N PRO A 55 14.70 6.09 -41.82
CA PRO A 55 13.86 5.04 -42.40
C PRO A 55 13.38 4.04 -41.36
N ASP A 56 12.21 3.46 -41.62
CA ASP A 56 11.69 2.26 -40.96
C ASP A 56 11.56 2.40 -39.44
N ARG A 57 11.07 3.56 -39.00
CA ARG A 57 10.77 3.90 -37.60
C ARG A 57 9.45 4.64 -37.53
N ARG A 58 8.65 4.31 -36.53
CA ARG A 58 7.44 5.07 -36.18
C ARG A 58 7.81 6.09 -35.11
N HIS A 59 7.30 7.32 -35.22
CA HIS A 59 7.67 8.41 -34.33
C HIS A 59 6.47 8.89 -33.53
N ILE A 60 6.68 9.10 -32.23
CA ILE A 60 5.73 9.82 -31.36
C ILE A 60 6.49 11.02 -30.80
N VAL A 61 6.08 12.22 -31.18
CA VAL A 61 6.74 13.46 -30.77
C VAL A 61 5.99 14.07 -29.58
N VAL A 62 6.68 14.19 -28.45
CA VAL A 62 6.14 14.77 -27.22
C VAL A 62 6.43 16.28 -27.20
N THR A 63 5.36 17.07 -27.07
CA THR A 63 5.44 18.54 -27.09
C THR A 63 4.26 19.19 -26.37
N HIS A 64 4.50 20.32 -25.71
CA HIS A 64 3.43 21.15 -25.14
C HIS A 64 2.75 22.06 -26.18
N ASP A 65 3.28 22.07 -27.41
CA ASP A 65 2.74 22.85 -28.51
C ASP A 65 1.64 22.06 -29.22
N GLU A 66 0.38 22.38 -28.92
CA GLU A 66 -0.81 21.75 -29.51
C GLU A 66 -0.95 21.98 -31.02
N THR A 67 -0.24 22.96 -31.56
CA THR A 67 -0.26 23.28 -33.00
C THR A 67 0.86 22.60 -33.78
N TYR A 68 1.67 21.78 -33.11
CA TYR A 68 2.84 21.17 -33.72
C TYR A 68 2.47 20.07 -34.72
N HIS A 69 3.05 20.15 -35.91
CA HIS A 69 2.92 19.15 -36.96
C HIS A 69 4.32 18.59 -37.32
N PRO A 70 4.59 17.29 -37.09
CA PRO A 70 5.90 16.71 -37.36
C PRO A 70 6.18 16.66 -38.87
N ALA A 71 7.45 16.92 -39.23
CA ALA A 71 7.87 16.98 -40.63
C ALA A 71 7.92 15.59 -41.33
N ILE A 72 7.89 14.49 -40.57
CA ILE A 72 7.82 13.13 -41.12
C ILE A 72 6.35 12.69 -41.18
N PRO A 73 5.81 12.32 -42.36
CA PRO A 73 4.48 11.73 -42.49
C PRO A 73 4.29 10.51 -41.59
N ASP A 74 3.05 10.26 -41.14
CA ASP A 74 2.70 9.13 -40.26
C ASP A 74 3.38 9.13 -38.87
N SER A 75 3.89 10.30 -38.44
CA SER A 75 4.31 10.53 -37.06
C SER A 75 3.12 10.95 -36.20
N TYR A 76 3.11 10.51 -34.95
CA TYR A 76 2.10 10.87 -33.95
C TYR A 76 2.61 12.01 -33.07
N VAL A 77 1.69 12.77 -32.49
CA VAL A 77 1.97 13.83 -31.51
C VAL A 77 1.32 13.44 -30.19
N ALA A 78 2.02 13.68 -29.09
CA ALA A 78 1.51 13.53 -27.74
C ALA A 78 1.89 14.75 -26.90
N HIS A 79 1.08 15.06 -25.89
CA HIS A 79 1.27 16.19 -25.00
C HIS A 79 1.74 15.78 -23.60
N SER A 80 1.85 14.47 -23.34
CA SER A 80 2.46 13.91 -22.14
C SER A 80 3.12 12.55 -22.41
N MET A 81 3.95 12.07 -21.47
CA MET A 81 4.50 10.72 -21.53
C MET A 81 3.40 9.66 -21.47
N GLU A 82 2.37 9.84 -20.64
CA GLU A 82 1.26 8.90 -20.50
C GLU A 82 0.45 8.78 -21.80
N GLU A 83 0.19 9.91 -22.45
CA GLU A 83 -0.47 9.93 -23.75
C GLU A 83 0.41 9.26 -24.82
N ALA A 84 1.71 9.54 -24.83
CA ALA A 84 2.64 8.90 -25.77
C ALA A 84 2.66 7.37 -25.60
N LEU A 85 2.66 6.88 -24.36
CA LEU A 85 2.58 5.46 -24.04
C LEU A 85 1.22 4.87 -24.45
N THR A 86 0.13 5.61 -24.28
CA THR A 86 -1.22 5.20 -24.72
C THR A 86 -1.30 5.06 -26.24
N ILE A 87 -0.75 6.03 -26.98
CA ILE A 87 -0.62 5.96 -28.44
C ILE A 87 0.24 4.75 -28.82
N ALA A 88 1.38 4.56 -28.17
CA ALA A 88 2.27 3.44 -28.43
C ALA A 88 1.57 2.09 -28.21
N ARG A 89 0.76 1.93 -27.16
CA ARG A 89 -0.03 0.71 -26.91
C ARG A 89 -1.00 0.40 -28.05
N LYS A 90 -1.67 1.42 -28.62
CA LYS A 90 -2.59 1.26 -29.76
C LYS A 90 -1.88 0.85 -31.06
N ILE A 91 -0.61 1.22 -31.18
CA ILE A 91 0.23 0.94 -32.36
C ILE A 91 0.76 -0.51 -32.34
N GLU A 92 0.69 -1.18 -31.19
CA GLU A 92 1.20 -2.54 -30.93
C GLU A 92 2.62 -2.78 -31.48
N PRO A 93 3.62 -1.95 -31.09
CA PRO A 93 4.98 -2.14 -31.56
C PRO A 93 5.64 -3.33 -30.89
N LYS A 94 6.62 -3.93 -31.58
CA LYS A 94 7.51 -4.93 -30.99
C LYS A 94 8.26 -4.42 -29.77
N GLU A 95 8.64 -3.14 -29.79
CA GLU A 95 9.33 -2.47 -28.68
C GLU A 95 9.14 -0.95 -28.83
N VAL A 96 8.99 -0.27 -27.68
CA VAL A 96 8.94 1.19 -27.59
C VAL A 96 10.29 1.69 -27.09
N VAL A 97 10.90 2.64 -27.80
CA VAL A 97 12.18 3.24 -27.41
C VAL A 97 11.97 4.69 -27.04
N ILE A 98 12.33 5.06 -25.82
CA ILE A 98 12.34 6.45 -25.37
C ILE A 98 13.72 7.04 -25.67
N SER A 99 13.77 8.13 -26.42
CA SER A 99 15.00 8.84 -26.76
C SER A 99 14.76 10.34 -26.73
N GLY A 100 15.53 11.11 -25.97
CA GLY A 100 15.18 12.51 -25.79
C GLY A 100 16.14 13.32 -24.93
N GLY A 101 15.64 14.46 -24.46
CA GLY A 101 16.31 15.27 -23.44
C GLY A 101 15.99 14.79 -22.02
N GLY A 102 16.63 15.44 -21.04
CA GLY A 102 16.57 15.04 -19.63
C GLY A 102 15.16 14.90 -19.07
N GLN A 103 14.23 15.81 -19.41
CA GLN A 103 12.83 15.74 -18.95
C GLN A 103 12.10 14.51 -19.48
N LEU A 104 12.28 14.16 -20.76
CA LEU A 104 11.64 12.99 -21.34
C LEU A 104 12.19 11.70 -20.72
N PHE A 105 13.51 11.63 -20.51
CA PHE A 105 14.11 10.51 -19.78
C PHE A 105 13.60 10.44 -18.34
N ALA A 106 13.45 11.56 -17.63
CA ALA A 106 12.96 11.57 -16.25
C ALA A 106 11.54 11.01 -16.11
N GLN A 107 10.67 11.33 -17.06
CA GLN A 107 9.30 10.78 -17.11
C GLN A 107 9.29 9.32 -17.59
N GLY A 108 10.19 8.99 -18.50
CA GLY A 108 10.23 7.68 -19.16
C GLY A 108 10.89 6.57 -18.35
N ILE A 109 11.88 6.91 -17.52
CA ILE A 109 12.74 5.93 -16.84
C ILE A 109 11.97 5.02 -15.89
N GLN A 110 10.89 5.51 -15.29
CA GLN A 110 10.02 4.72 -14.39
C GLN A 110 9.24 3.63 -15.13
N ASN A 111 9.08 3.77 -16.45
CA ASN A 111 8.32 2.85 -17.30
C ASN A 111 9.25 1.96 -18.17
N ALA A 112 10.56 2.03 -17.98
CA ALA A 112 11.54 1.39 -18.86
C ALA A 112 12.06 0.07 -18.28
N ASP A 113 11.91 -1.02 -19.03
CA ASP A 113 12.47 -2.34 -18.66
C ASP A 113 13.99 -2.42 -18.88
N LYS A 114 14.52 -1.62 -19.80
CA LYS A 114 15.92 -1.65 -20.24
C LYS A 114 16.47 -0.25 -20.46
N LEU A 115 17.72 -0.05 -20.04
CA LEU A 115 18.44 1.20 -20.25
C LEU A 115 19.70 0.97 -21.09
N TYR A 116 19.69 1.48 -22.33
CA TYR A 116 20.87 1.44 -23.22
C TYR A 116 21.74 2.69 -23.00
N LEU A 117 22.93 2.50 -22.43
CA LEU A 117 23.86 3.59 -22.18
C LEU A 117 25.12 3.50 -23.03
N THR A 118 25.55 4.66 -23.54
CA THR A 118 26.93 4.91 -23.95
C THR A 118 27.53 5.87 -22.94
N ILE A 119 28.62 5.44 -22.28
CA ILE A 119 29.38 6.26 -21.33
C ILE A 119 30.58 6.85 -22.07
N VAL A 120 30.59 8.17 -22.23
CA VAL A 120 31.70 8.91 -22.82
C VAL A 120 32.63 9.35 -21.70
N LYS A 121 33.89 8.93 -21.76
CA LYS A 121 34.88 9.32 -20.75
C LYS A 121 35.16 10.82 -20.84
N GLY A 122 35.18 11.50 -19.70
CA GLY A 122 35.34 12.95 -19.60
C GLY A 122 34.13 13.67 -19.02
N ALA A 123 34.32 14.97 -18.74
CA ALA A 123 33.30 15.89 -18.27
C ALA A 123 33.20 17.06 -19.24
N PHE A 124 32.12 17.09 -20.02
CA PHE A 124 31.86 18.10 -21.04
C PHE A 124 30.94 19.19 -20.47
N ASP A 125 30.98 20.37 -21.06
CA ASP A 125 30.02 21.42 -20.76
C ASP A 125 28.64 21.01 -21.28
N ALA A 126 27.67 20.84 -20.38
CA ALA A 126 26.32 20.37 -20.67
C ALA A 126 25.29 21.18 -19.86
N ASP A 127 24.18 21.54 -20.50
CA ASP A 127 23.01 22.16 -19.85
C ASP A 127 21.88 21.16 -19.60
N THR A 128 21.95 19.99 -20.26
CA THR A 128 20.95 18.94 -20.19
C THR A 128 21.62 17.68 -19.66
N HIS A 129 21.06 17.12 -18.58
CA HIS A 129 21.61 15.97 -17.88
C HIS A 129 20.63 14.80 -17.92
N PHE A 130 21.18 13.58 -17.94
CA PHE A 130 20.42 12.35 -17.77
C PHE A 130 19.94 12.24 -16.31
N PRO A 131 18.67 11.86 -16.05
CA PRO A 131 18.10 11.79 -14.70
C PRO A 131 18.75 10.70 -13.84
N ASP A 132 18.67 10.80 -12.52
CA ASP A 132 19.10 9.77 -11.55
C ASP A 132 18.62 8.36 -11.91
N TYR A 133 19.54 7.40 -11.92
CA TYR A 133 19.26 5.98 -12.17
C TYR A 133 20.21 5.11 -11.35
N SER A 134 19.72 3.95 -10.89
CA SER A 134 20.52 2.96 -10.18
C SER A 134 21.33 2.13 -11.17
N ARG A 135 22.66 2.09 -11.03
CA ARG A 135 23.55 1.26 -11.87
C ARG A 135 23.40 -0.23 -11.59
N ASP A 136 22.94 -0.58 -10.39
CA ASP A 136 22.69 -1.96 -9.97
C ASP A 136 21.24 -2.38 -10.30
N GLY A 137 20.45 -1.47 -10.90
CA GLY A 137 19.10 -1.72 -11.40
C GLY A 137 18.04 -1.99 -10.33
N GLN A 138 18.43 -2.07 -9.06
CA GLN A 138 17.51 -2.40 -7.98
C GLN A 138 16.99 -1.14 -7.32
N SER A 139 15.67 -1.00 -7.34
CA SER A 139 14.92 0.01 -6.60
C SER A 139 13.81 -0.70 -5.84
N PHE A 140 13.70 -0.39 -4.55
CA PHE A 140 12.64 -0.90 -3.69
C PHE A 140 11.72 0.26 -3.36
N ILE A 141 10.44 0.08 -3.64
CA ILE A 141 9.43 1.13 -3.50
C ILE A 141 8.48 0.71 -2.40
N ALA A 142 8.14 1.66 -1.54
CA ALA A 142 7.05 1.54 -0.61
C ALA A 142 6.24 2.83 -0.52
N SER A 143 4.97 2.73 -0.15
CA SER A 143 4.09 3.87 0.07
C SER A 143 3.42 3.78 1.44
N SER A 144 3.36 4.92 2.15
CA SER A 144 2.68 5.02 3.44
C SER A 144 1.18 5.16 3.23
N PRO A 145 0.33 4.39 3.93
CA PRO A 145 -1.11 4.64 3.99
C PRO A 145 -1.43 5.85 4.87
N SER A 146 -2.69 6.26 4.89
CA SER A 146 -3.25 7.33 5.74
C SER A 146 -4.60 6.90 6.32
N GLY A 147 -4.93 7.31 7.54
CA GLY A 147 -6.19 6.98 8.22
C GLY A 147 -7.26 8.06 8.06
N ALA A 148 -8.53 7.67 7.96
CA ALA A 148 -9.66 8.60 8.05
C ALA A 148 -10.05 8.89 9.51
N SER A 149 -10.05 7.85 10.34
CA SER A 149 -10.12 7.91 11.80
C SER A 149 -8.71 7.68 12.35
N THR A 150 -8.21 8.61 13.17
CA THR A 150 -6.85 8.56 13.72
C THR A 150 -6.90 8.70 15.23
N GLY A 151 -6.36 7.71 15.95
CA GLY A 151 -6.18 7.78 17.38
C GLY A 151 -5.28 8.95 17.78
N THR A 152 -5.51 9.52 18.96
CA THR A 152 -4.81 10.74 19.42
C THR A 152 -3.31 10.56 19.69
N THR A 153 -2.85 9.31 19.74
CA THR A 153 -1.47 8.92 20.07
C THR A 153 -0.70 8.36 18.88
N GLU A 154 -1.26 8.42 17.67
CA GLU A 154 -0.58 8.01 16.45
C GLU A 154 0.63 8.89 16.11
N ALA A 155 1.57 8.32 15.37
CA ALA A 155 2.64 9.06 14.70
C ALA A 155 2.05 10.13 13.78
N VAL A 156 2.63 11.32 13.80
CA VAL A 156 2.06 12.50 13.13
C VAL A 156 2.30 12.42 11.63
N GLU A 157 1.22 12.46 10.86
CA GLU A 157 1.27 12.68 9.43
C GLU A 157 1.48 14.18 9.14
N ILE A 158 2.60 14.51 8.48
CA ILE A 158 2.92 15.88 8.05
C ILE A 158 2.64 16.07 6.55
N PRO A 159 2.49 17.31 6.05
CA PRO A 159 2.25 17.56 4.63
C PRO A 159 3.29 16.87 3.71
N VAL A 160 2.82 16.26 2.62
CA VAL A 160 3.66 15.44 1.71
C VAL A 160 4.91 16.17 1.21
N ASN A 161 4.80 17.45 0.83
CA ASN A 161 5.96 18.23 0.39
C ASN A 161 7.02 18.37 1.48
N GLN A 162 6.60 18.51 2.73
CA GLN A 162 7.51 18.56 3.88
C GLN A 162 8.13 17.19 4.14
N ALA A 163 7.34 16.11 4.11
CA ALA A 163 7.84 14.74 4.22
C ALA A 163 8.89 14.41 3.14
N LEU A 164 8.64 14.75 1.87
CA LEU A 164 9.58 14.57 0.76
C LEU A 164 10.87 15.37 0.94
N ASN A 165 10.75 16.62 1.42
CA ASN A 165 11.90 17.45 1.75
C ASN A 165 12.73 16.84 2.89
N ASN A 166 12.08 16.37 3.96
CA ASN A 166 12.73 15.70 5.09
C ASN A 166 13.44 14.41 4.65
N ILE A 167 12.80 13.60 3.79
CA ILE A 167 13.41 12.40 3.20
C ILE A 167 14.70 12.77 2.46
N THR A 168 14.62 13.78 1.60
CA THR A 168 15.72 14.15 0.70
C THR A 168 16.89 14.82 1.43
N THR A 169 16.58 15.70 2.39
CA THR A 169 17.57 16.59 3.01
C THR A 169 18.08 16.09 4.36
N ILE A 170 17.33 15.23 5.06
CA ILE A 170 17.67 14.76 6.41
C ILE A 170 17.86 13.24 6.45
N ILE A 171 16.85 12.47 6.04
CA ILE A 171 16.88 11.00 6.17
C ILE A 171 17.91 10.38 5.22
N LYS A 172 17.87 10.73 3.93
CA LYS A 172 18.77 10.18 2.91
C LYS A 172 20.25 10.35 3.28
N PRO A 173 20.77 11.55 3.63
CA PRO A 173 22.17 11.70 4.00
C PRO A 173 22.60 10.83 5.18
N ALA A 174 21.69 10.56 6.13
CA ALA A 174 22.00 9.76 7.32
C ALA A 174 22.02 8.25 7.06
N LEU A 175 21.26 7.77 6.08
CA LEU A 175 21.12 6.35 5.76
C LEU A 175 22.04 5.86 4.63
N VAL A 176 22.56 6.75 3.79
CA VAL A 176 23.50 6.36 2.73
C VAL A 176 24.75 5.68 3.30
N GLY A 177 25.10 4.53 2.73
CA GLY A 177 26.26 3.72 3.16
C GLY A 177 26.01 2.85 4.39
N LYS A 178 24.77 2.77 4.90
CA LYS A 178 24.40 1.83 5.97
C LYS A 178 24.00 0.47 5.40
N ASP A 179 24.17 -0.57 6.20
CA ASP A 179 23.75 -1.93 5.87
C ASP A 179 22.23 -2.04 5.91
N VAL A 180 21.63 -2.32 4.76
CA VAL A 180 20.18 -2.41 4.59
C VAL A 180 19.55 -3.62 5.28
N THR A 181 20.35 -4.62 5.64
CA THR A 181 19.87 -5.84 6.33
C THR A 181 19.66 -5.64 7.83
N ASN A 182 20.08 -4.51 8.39
CA ASN A 182 19.93 -4.16 9.80
C ASN A 182 18.78 -3.17 10.02
N GLN A 183 17.54 -3.67 9.88
CA GLN A 183 16.31 -2.88 10.05
C GLN A 183 16.31 -2.02 11.32
N ARG A 184 16.66 -2.63 12.46
CA ARG A 184 16.64 -1.95 13.77
C ARG A 184 17.62 -0.80 13.85
N ASN A 185 18.81 -0.93 13.23
CA ASN A 185 19.75 0.18 13.18
C ASN A 185 19.23 1.34 12.31
N LEU A 186 18.67 1.04 11.14
CA LEU A 186 18.16 2.06 10.21
C LEU A 186 16.97 2.82 10.80
N ASP A 187 16.01 2.08 11.37
CA ASP A 187 14.86 2.67 12.06
C ASP A 187 15.31 3.47 13.29
N GLY A 188 16.27 2.95 14.07
CA GLY A 188 16.86 3.65 15.21
C GLY A 188 17.55 4.97 14.83
N ILE A 189 18.20 5.03 13.67
CA ILE A 189 18.74 6.30 13.13
C ILE A 189 17.60 7.28 12.82
N MET A 190 16.54 6.85 12.15
CA MET A 190 15.40 7.72 11.82
C MET A 190 14.69 8.23 13.08
N ILE A 191 14.45 7.35 14.06
CA ILE A 191 13.84 7.71 15.35
C ILE A 191 14.71 8.73 16.09
N SER A 192 16.03 8.53 16.11
CA SER A 192 16.96 9.45 16.77
C SER A 192 17.06 10.81 16.07
N LEU A 193 16.98 10.84 14.74
CA LEU A 193 17.01 12.08 13.95
C LEU A 193 15.75 12.92 14.12
N ASP A 194 14.61 12.24 14.25
CA ASP A 194 13.35 12.87 14.59
C ASP A 194 13.40 13.46 16.01
N GLY A 195 13.70 12.60 17.00
CA GLY A 195 13.88 13.01 18.39
C GLY A 195 12.59 13.46 19.11
N THR A 196 11.41 13.27 18.50
CA THR A 196 10.10 13.49 19.12
C THR A 196 9.40 12.16 19.40
N GLU A 197 8.49 12.14 20.36
CA GLU A 197 7.76 10.92 20.74
C GLU A 197 6.87 10.39 19.60
N ASN A 198 6.28 11.29 18.82
CA ASN A 198 5.27 10.99 17.81
C ASN A 198 5.72 11.25 16.38
N LYS A 199 7.04 11.33 16.14
CA LYS A 199 7.61 11.51 14.79
C LYS A 199 7.19 12.80 14.09
N SER A 200 6.86 13.84 14.85
CA SER A 200 6.31 15.11 14.34
C SER A 200 7.31 15.99 13.58
N LYS A 201 8.62 15.72 13.70
CA LYS A 201 9.67 16.51 13.04
C LYS A 201 9.95 15.99 11.63
N LEU A 202 10.16 14.68 11.48
CA LEU A 202 10.41 14.02 10.20
C LEU A 202 9.11 13.65 9.49
N GLY A 203 8.06 13.33 10.24
CA GLY A 203 6.78 12.79 9.75
C GLY A 203 6.70 11.27 9.92
N GLY A 204 5.62 10.79 10.54
CA GLY A 204 5.27 9.38 10.61
C GLY A 204 5.11 8.76 9.21
N ASN A 205 4.52 9.50 8.28
CA ASN A 205 4.40 9.09 6.87
C ASN A 205 5.76 8.97 6.16
N ALA A 206 6.71 9.87 6.44
CA ALA A 206 8.06 9.81 5.88
C ALA A 206 8.84 8.59 6.39
N THR A 207 8.83 8.39 7.71
CA THR A 207 9.53 7.29 8.38
C THR A 207 8.94 5.93 8.00
N THR A 208 7.62 5.82 7.92
CA THR A 208 6.92 4.59 7.49
C THR A 208 7.33 4.18 6.09
N ALA A 209 7.24 5.10 5.12
CA ALA A 209 7.57 4.81 3.73
C ALA A 209 9.03 4.35 3.56
N ILE A 210 9.97 5.03 4.24
CA ILE A 210 11.39 4.66 4.16
C ILE A 210 11.66 3.33 4.87
N SER A 211 11.10 3.11 6.06
CA SER A 211 11.27 1.87 6.83
C SER A 211 10.81 0.64 6.05
N MET A 212 9.65 0.73 5.38
CA MET A 212 9.11 -0.32 4.50
C MET A 212 9.93 -0.53 3.22
N ALA A 213 10.44 0.53 2.60
CA ALA A 213 11.32 0.40 1.43
C ALA A 213 12.65 -0.29 1.80
N LEU A 214 13.19 0.02 2.98
CA LEU A 214 14.39 -0.62 3.51
C LEU A 214 14.16 -2.09 3.87
N SER A 215 12.99 -2.47 4.39
CA SER A 215 12.71 -3.89 4.67
C SER A 215 12.65 -4.72 3.40
N LYS A 216 12.07 -4.18 2.32
CA LYS A 216 12.09 -4.81 0.97
C LYS A 216 13.52 -4.98 0.45
N ALA A 217 14.33 -3.95 0.57
CA ALA A 217 15.74 -4.00 0.18
C ALA A 217 16.56 -4.97 1.06
N GLY A 218 16.27 -5.04 2.35
CA GLY A 218 16.87 -5.94 3.32
C GLY A 218 16.55 -7.41 3.04
N ALA A 219 15.29 -7.72 2.74
CA ALA A 219 14.86 -9.05 2.31
C ALA A 219 15.59 -9.49 1.04
N HIS A 220 15.65 -8.62 0.04
CA HIS A 220 16.38 -8.88 -1.20
C HIS A 220 17.89 -9.09 -0.97
N ALA A 221 18.52 -8.24 -0.16
CA ALA A 221 19.94 -8.38 0.18
C ALA A 221 20.25 -9.68 0.92
N LYS A 222 19.29 -10.23 1.68
CA LYS A 222 19.38 -11.55 2.32
C LYS A 222 19.01 -12.71 1.40
N GLY A 223 18.50 -12.45 0.19
CA GLY A 223 18.07 -13.49 -0.74
C GLY A 223 16.83 -14.27 -0.27
N ILE A 224 15.96 -13.64 0.53
CA ILE A 224 14.73 -14.27 1.05
C ILE A 224 13.49 -13.43 0.71
N PRO A 225 12.30 -14.06 0.59
CA PRO A 225 11.03 -13.33 0.47
C PRO A 225 10.77 -12.39 1.66
N LEU A 226 9.98 -11.34 1.43
CA LEU A 226 9.73 -10.31 2.43
C LEU A 226 9.00 -10.85 3.68
N TYR A 227 8.03 -11.76 3.53
CA TYR A 227 7.38 -12.39 4.69
C TYR A 227 8.37 -13.19 5.54
N GLN A 228 9.36 -13.85 4.93
CA GLN A 228 10.41 -14.56 5.66
C GLN A 228 11.30 -13.57 6.39
N TYR A 229 11.66 -12.45 5.73
CA TYR A 229 12.42 -11.38 6.37
C TYR A 229 11.74 -10.89 7.64
N PHE A 230 10.44 -10.56 7.59
CA PHE A 230 9.68 -10.17 8.78
C PHE A 230 9.63 -11.27 9.84
N GLY A 231 9.44 -12.53 9.45
CA GLY A 231 9.52 -13.67 10.36
C GLY A 231 10.86 -13.72 11.11
N THR A 232 11.98 -13.51 10.43
CA THR A 232 13.30 -13.49 11.07
C THR A 232 13.45 -12.37 12.10
N LEU A 233 12.73 -11.25 11.97
CA LEU A 233 12.78 -10.16 12.94
C LEU A 233 12.09 -10.52 14.27
N ILE A 234 11.14 -11.46 14.24
CA ILE A 234 10.45 -11.95 15.44
C ILE A 234 10.91 -13.35 15.88
N GLY A 235 11.84 -13.97 15.14
CA GLY A 235 12.29 -15.34 15.38
C GLY A 235 11.30 -16.41 14.89
N ASN A 236 10.36 -16.07 14.03
CA ASN A 236 9.42 -17.01 13.43
C ASN A 236 10.04 -17.67 12.18
N THR A 237 10.06 -19.00 12.17
CA THR A 237 10.54 -19.83 11.05
C THR A 237 9.45 -20.70 10.44
N SER A 238 8.21 -20.60 10.92
CA SER A 238 7.07 -21.39 10.46
C SER A 238 5.96 -20.45 10.00
N PHE A 239 5.78 -20.36 8.68
CA PHE A 239 4.84 -19.43 8.07
C PHE A 239 3.47 -20.06 7.90
N ARG A 240 2.42 -19.26 8.13
CA ARG A 240 1.03 -19.62 7.86
C ARG A 240 0.33 -18.41 7.25
N LEU A 241 -0.62 -18.67 6.37
CA LEU A 241 -1.44 -17.60 5.81
C LEU A 241 -2.42 -17.10 6.88
N PRO A 242 -2.56 -15.78 7.07
CA PRO A 242 -3.49 -15.21 8.02
C PRO A 242 -4.94 -15.51 7.63
N THR A 243 -5.84 -15.58 8.63
CA THR A 243 -7.28 -15.63 8.38
C THR A 243 -7.79 -14.23 8.09
N PRO A 244 -8.52 -14.00 6.98
CA PRO A 244 -9.03 -12.68 6.66
C PRO A 244 -10.22 -12.32 7.57
N MET A 245 -10.18 -11.14 8.16
CA MET A 245 -11.34 -10.40 8.64
C MET A 245 -11.86 -9.59 7.44
N PHE A 246 -12.80 -10.18 6.72
CA PHE A 246 -13.19 -9.72 5.39
C PHE A 246 -14.38 -8.76 5.48
N LEU A 247 -14.17 -7.50 5.12
CA LEU A 247 -15.20 -6.46 5.25
C LEU A 247 -16.34 -6.69 4.25
N VAL A 248 -17.58 -6.69 4.74
CA VAL A 248 -18.78 -6.92 3.92
C VAL A 248 -19.77 -5.77 3.95
N MET A 249 -19.78 -4.97 5.03
CA MET A 249 -20.61 -3.78 5.15
C MET A 249 -19.91 -2.68 5.95
N GLU A 250 -20.15 -1.43 5.58
CA GLU A 250 -19.54 -0.23 6.15
C GLU A 250 -20.59 0.75 6.69
N GLY A 251 -20.23 1.44 7.75
CA GLY A 251 -20.98 2.48 8.43
C GLY A 251 -20.06 3.59 8.95
N GLY A 252 -20.55 4.35 9.93
CA GLY A 252 -19.77 5.43 10.56
C GLY A 252 -19.11 6.37 9.53
N LYS A 253 -17.84 6.71 9.77
CA LYS A 253 -17.03 7.57 8.89
C LYS A 253 -16.68 6.96 7.53
N HIS A 254 -16.66 5.64 7.42
CA HIS A 254 -16.34 4.94 6.16
C HIS A 254 -17.57 4.76 5.28
N GLY A 255 -18.76 4.95 5.85
CA GLY A 255 -20.03 4.89 5.18
C GLY A 255 -20.79 6.22 5.20
N ASN A 256 -22.12 6.10 5.31
CA ASN A 256 -23.05 7.23 5.26
C ASN A 256 -23.81 7.43 6.58
N TRP A 257 -23.31 6.84 7.67
CA TRP A 257 -23.94 6.86 9.00
C TRP A 257 -25.34 6.22 9.08
N ALA A 258 -25.70 5.34 8.14
CA ALA A 258 -26.89 4.48 8.30
C ALA A 258 -26.70 3.44 9.42
N THR A 259 -25.46 3.21 9.84
CA THR A 259 -25.07 2.48 11.05
C THR A 259 -23.98 3.29 11.78
N ASP A 260 -23.96 3.19 13.11
CA ASP A 260 -22.93 3.84 13.94
C ASP A 260 -21.61 3.06 13.89
N ILE A 261 -21.71 1.72 13.88
CA ILE A 261 -20.56 0.81 13.73
C ILE A 261 -19.90 1.07 12.37
N GLN A 262 -18.58 1.24 12.38
CA GLN A 262 -17.82 1.58 11.19
C GLN A 262 -17.70 0.39 10.22
N GLU A 263 -17.48 -0.81 10.74
CA GLU A 263 -17.20 -1.98 9.91
C GLU A 263 -17.86 -3.25 10.43
N PHE A 264 -18.47 -3.99 9.50
CA PHE A 264 -18.96 -5.34 9.71
C PHE A 264 -18.23 -6.29 8.79
N MET A 265 -17.51 -7.23 9.39
CA MET A 265 -16.63 -8.17 8.73
C MET A 265 -17.10 -9.60 8.94
N ILE A 266 -16.66 -10.48 8.04
CA ILE A 266 -16.82 -11.93 8.13
C ILE A 266 -15.47 -12.56 8.42
N ILE A 267 -15.45 -13.48 9.39
CA ILE A 267 -14.32 -14.35 9.68
C ILE A 267 -14.72 -15.77 9.29
N PRO A 268 -14.03 -16.43 8.35
CA PRO A 268 -14.31 -17.81 8.01
C PRO A 268 -13.78 -18.72 9.14
N ASN A 269 -14.67 -19.53 9.71
CA ASN A 269 -14.28 -20.56 10.65
C ASN A 269 -13.66 -21.71 9.86
N SER A 270 -12.33 -21.80 9.94
CA SER A 270 -11.58 -22.73 9.12
C SER A 270 -10.69 -23.63 9.98
N LYS A 271 -10.53 -24.88 9.55
CA LYS A 271 -9.56 -25.79 10.16
C LYS A 271 -8.14 -25.25 9.88
N LYS A 272 -7.18 -25.64 10.73
CA LYS A 272 -5.78 -25.20 10.62
C LYS A 272 -5.15 -25.42 9.24
N ASN A 273 -5.66 -26.39 8.47
CA ASN A 273 -5.11 -26.84 7.20
C ASN A 273 -5.84 -26.24 5.98
N THR A 274 -6.88 -25.43 6.21
CA THR A 274 -7.68 -24.81 5.15
C THR A 274 -6.82 -23.78 4.40
N SER A 275 -6.85 -23.84 3.07
CA SER A 275 -6.12 -22.93 2.21
C SER A 275 -6.57 -21.47 2.42
N PHE A 276 -5.71 -20.51 2.08
CA PHE A 276 -6.13 -19.12 2.06
C PHE A 276 -7.20 -18.89 0.99
N GLN A 277 -7.07 -19.52 -0.20
CA GLN A 277 -8.12 -19.55 -1.22
C GLN A 277 -9.48 -20.00 -0.66
N GLU A 278 -9.55 -21.13 0.03
CA GLU A 278 -10.83 -21.62 0.59
C GLU A 278 -11.42 -20.64 1.62
N ARG A 279 -10.59 -20.05 2.49
CA ARG A 279 -11.04 -19.04 3.45
C ARG A 279 -11.61 -17.80 2.75
N PHE A 280 -10.91 -17.31 1.73
CA PHE A 280 -11.36 -16.16 0.94
C PHE A 280 -12.66 -16.45 0.18
N ASP A 281 -12.79 -17.64 -0.42
CA ASP A 281 -13.98 -18.05 -1.17
C ASP A 281 -15.23 -18.12 -0.28
N ILE A 282 -15.08 -18.57 0.97
CA ILE A 282 -16.15 -18.52 1.99
C ILE A 282 -16.63 -17.08 2.19
N CYS A 283 -15.70 -16.15 2.46
CA CYS A 283 -16.03 -14.74 2.67
C CYS A 283 -16.69 -14.13 1.43
N ASN A 284 -16.15 -14.37 0.24
CA ASN A 284 -16.67 -13.82 -1.01
C ASN A 284 -18.08 -14.36 -1.32
N LYS A 285 -18.36 -15.65 -1.03
CA LYS A 285 -19.69 -16.22 -1.19
C LYS A 285 -20.73 -15.55 -0.28
N VAL A 286 -20.35 -15.23 0.96
CA VAL A 286 -21.21 -14.46 1.88
C VAL A 286 -21.45 -13.05 1.34
N PHE A 287 -20.41 -12.38 0.84
CA PHE A 287 -20.51 -11.06 0.23
C PHE A 287 -21.46 -11.03 -0.99
N GLU A 288 -21.32 -11.98 -1.92
CA GLU A 288 -22.20 -12.09 -3.09
C GLU A 288 -23.66 -12.40 -2.71
N THR A 289 -23.87 -13.23 -1.69
CA THR A 289 -25.21 -13.53 -1.17
C THR A 289 -25.84 -12.32 -0.50
N LEU A 290 -25.05 -11.56 0.27
CA LEU A 290 -25.48 -10.29 0.84
C LEU A 290 -25.91 -9.30 -0.25
N GLU A 291 -25.18 -9.24 -1.37
CA GLU A 291 -25.58 -8.42 -2.53
C GLU A 291 -26.99 -8.79 -3.04
N GLN A 292 -27.30 -10.09 -3.14
CA GLN A 292 -28.64 -10.55 -3.59
C GLN A 292 -29.72 -10.19 -2.57
N ILE A 293 -29.44 -10.34 -1.28
CA ILE A 293 -30.37 -9.94 -0.21
C ILE A 293 -30.68 -8.44 -0.30
N LEU A 294 -29.65 -7.60 -0.44
CA LEU A 294 -29.81 -6.15 -0.59
C LEU A 294 -30.64 -5.81 -1.83
N LYS A 295 -30.36 -6.44 -2.98
CA LYS A 295 -31.17 -6.30 -4.21
C LYS A 295 -32.64 -6.66 -3.99
N SER A 296 -32.91 -7.78 -3.32
CA SER A 296 -34.29 -8.24 -3.05
C SER A 296 -35.08 -7.27 -2.18
N LYS A 297 -34.39 -6.52 -1.32
CA LYS A 297 -34.95 -5.48 -0.46
C LYS A 297 -35.00 -4.10 -1.12
N ASN A 298 -34.52 -3.98 -2.37
CA ASN A 298 -34.37 -2.73 -3.09
C ASN A 298 -33.46 -1.72 -2.35
N TYR A 299 -32.41 -2.23 -1.69
CA TYR A 299 -31.40 -1.41 -1.02
C TYR A 299 -30.29 -1.04 -2.01
N SER A 300 -29.63 0.08 -1.73
CA SER A 300 -28.50 0.55 -2.53
C SER A 300 -27.29 -0.39 -2.40
N LEU A 301 -26.59 -0.61 -3.52
CA LEU A 301 -25.34 -1.39 -3.56
C LEU A 301 -24.12 -0.46 -3.62
N THR A 302 -24.25 0.73 -3.06
CA THR A 302 -23.15 1.69 -2.96
C THR A 302 -22.00 1.05 -2.18
N ILE A 303 -20.79 1.33 -2.64
CA ILE A 303 -19.57 0.84 -2.02
C ILE A 303 -18.98 1.94 -1.13
N GLY A 304 -18.65 1.59 0.11
CA GLY A 304 -18.03 2.48 1.08
C GLY A 304 -16.54 2.75 0.79
N PHE A 305 -15.88 3.39 1.74
CA PHE A 305 -14.50 3.84 1.60
C PHE A 305 -13.49 2.69 1.46
N GLU A 306 -13.78 1.55 2.06
CA GLU A 306 -12.88 0.39 2.14
C GLU A 306 -13.34 -0.83 1.32
N GLY A 307 -14.34 -0.65 0.46
CA GLY A 307 -14.63 -1.61 -0.62
C GLY A 307 -15.74 -2.60 -0.31
N ALA A 308 -16.64 -2.28 0.62
CA ALA A 308 -17.78 -3.08 1.03
C ALA A 308 -19.11 -2.32 0.88
N PHE A 309 -20.25 -2.98 1.14
CA PHE A 309 -21.56 -2.36 0.92
C PHE A 309 -21.85 -1.28 1.96
N CYS A 310 -22.40 -0.16 1.52
CA CYS A 310 -22.82 0.96 2.37
C CYS A 310 -24.26 1.38 2.02
N PRO A 311 -25.28 0.53 2.27
CA PRO A 311 -26.66 0.84 1.94
C PRO A 311 -27.22 1.92 2.87
N LYS A 312 -27.70 3.04 2.30
CA LYS A 312 -28.32 4.13 3.07
C LYS A 312 -29.68 3.78 3.67
N GLU A 313 -30.29 2.70 3.20
CA GLU A 313 -31.62 2.27 3.60
C GLU A 313 -31.63 1.54 4.95
N LEU A 314 -30.47 1.20 5.50
CA LEU A 314 -30.38 0.58 6.82
C LEU A 314 -30.97 1.52 7.89
N THR A 315 -31.66 0.89 8.83
CA THR A 315 -32.30 1.57 9.97
C THR A 315 -31.48 1.50 11.26
N GLY A 316 -30.34 0.81 11.24
CA GLY A 316 -29.37 0.78 12.33
C GLY A 316 -28.51 -0.49 12.37
N ASN A 317 -27.63 -0.54 13.36
CA ASN A 317 -26.61 -1.59 13.53
C ASN A 317 -27.19 -3.01 13.56
N GLU A 318 -28.35 -3.20 14.19
CA GLU A 318 -28.97 -4.51 14.32
C GLU A 318 -29.48 -5.06 12.98
N GLU A 319 -29.99 -4.19 12.10
CA GLU A 319 -30.42 -4.62 10.76
C GLU A 319 -29.22 -5.11 9.93
N ALA A 320 -28.07 -4.43 10.02
CA ALA A 320 -26.83 -4.89 9.39
C ALA A 320 -26.44 -6.30 9.87
N LEU A 321 -26.42 -6.53 11.19
CA LEU A 321 -26.16 -7.84 11.77
C LEU A 321 -27.14 -8.92 11.28
N GLN A 322 -28.43 -8.59 11.17
CA GLN A 322 -29.45 -9.51 10.68
C GLN A 322 -29.25 -9.90 9.21
N LEU A 323 -28.95 -8.92 8.34
CA LEU A 323 -28.73 -9.16 6.91
C LEU A 323 -27.47 -10.00 6.68
N ILE A 324 -26.39 -9.71 7.41
CA ILE A 324 -25.14 -10.47 7.34
C ILE A 324 -25.34 -11.89 7.86
N THR A 325 -26.03 -12.06 9.00
CA THR A 325 -26.37 -13.39 9.53
C THR A 325 -27.21 -14.19 8.53
N SER A 326 -28.20 -13.55 7.90
CA SER A 326 -29.00 -14.18 6.84
C SER A 326 -28.15 -14.62 5.64
N ALA A 327 -27.13 -13.84 5.26
CA ALA A 327 -26.21 -14.21 4.18
C ALA A 327 -25.35 -15.43 4.59
N ILE A 328 -24.82 -15.47 5.81
CA ILE A 328 -24.07 -16.62 6.33
C ILE A 328 -24.95 -17.88 6.31
N GLU A 329 -26.18 -17.80 6.82
CA GLU A 329 -27.13 -18.92 6.85
C GLU A 329 -27.49 -19.42 5.44
N GLN A 330 -27.78 -18.53 4.49
CA GLN A 330 -28.12 -18.90 3.12
C GLN A 330 -26.97 -19.57 2.37
N THR A 331 -25.73 -19.17 2.66
CA THR A 331 -24.55 -19.80 2.05
C THR A 331 -24.21 -21.16 2.63
N GLN A 332 -24.76 -21.49 3.80
CA GLN A 332 -24.43 -22.66 4.63
C GLN A 332 -22.92 -22.77 4.89
N THR A 333 -22.26 -21.63 5.08
CA THR A 333 -20.83 -21.57 5.39
C THR A 333 -20.61 -21.46 6.89
N ASP A 334 -19.48 -21.99 7.35
CA ASP A 334 -19.04 -21.82 8.74
C ASP A 334 -18.27 -20.50 8.84
N ALA A 335 -18.95 -19.47 9.32
CA ALA A 335 -18.40 -18.13 9.42
C ALA A 335 -19.05 -17.35 10.56
N THR A 336 -18.28 -16.44 11.15
CA THR A 336 -18.72 -15.53 12.21
C THR A 336 -18.56 -14.08 11.78
N ILE A 337 -19.20 -13.19 12.53
CA ILE A 337 -19.12 -11.76 12.36
C ILE A 337 -17.98 -11.21 13.24
N ALA A 338 -17.29 -10.21 12.72
CA ALA A 338 -16.45 -9.31 13.48
C ALA A 338 -16.95 -7.88 13.29
N ILE A 339 -16.92 -7.08 14.35
CA ILE A 339 -17.31 -5.67 14.27
C ILE A 339 -16.14 -4.80 14.71
N ASP A 340 -15.95 -3.69 14.00
CA ASP A 340 -15.18 -2.54 14.48
C ASP A 340 -16.15 -1.37 14.61
N ALA A 341 -16.41 -1.01 15.86
CA ALA A 341 -17.35 0.06 16.17
C ALA A 341 -16.73 1.44 15.93
N ALA A 342 -15.41 1.61 16.09
CA ALA A 342 -14.76 2.91 16.19
C ALA A 342 -15.51 3.86 17.16
N ALA A 343 -15.86 3.36 18.35
CA ALA A 343 -16.79 4.04 19.27
C ALA A 343 -16.31 5.42 19.74
N SER A 344 -15.01 5.69 19.70
CA SER A 344 -14.42 7.03 19.93
C SER A 344 -15.08 8.12 19.07
N GLU A 345 -15.68 7.75 17.93
CA GLU A 345 -16.26 8.70 16.97
C GLU A 345 -17.73 9.06 17.22
N PHE A 346 -18.47 8.23 17.96
CA PHE A 346 -19.92 8.42 18.11
C PHE A 346 -20.45 8.21 19.54
N LEU A 347 -19.76 7.40 20.35
CA LEU A 347 -20.28 7.02 21.67
C LEU A 347 -20.10 8.17 22.65
N LYS A 348 -21.23 8.68 23.14
CA LYS A 348 -21.25 9.66 24.23
C LYS A 348 -21.18 8.95 25.58
N LYS A 349 -20.49 9.57 26.55
CA LYS A 349 -20.24 9.01 27.88
C LYS A 349 -21.50 8.61 28.64
N GLU A 350 -22.60 9.33 28.46
CA GLU A 350 -23.89 9.02 29.08
C GLU A 350 -24.54 7.73 28.54
N ASN A 351 -24.16 7.29 27.35
CA ASN A 351 -24.73 6.12 26.68
C ASN A 351 -23.88 4.85 26.82
N THR A 352 -22.72 4.93 27.49
CA THR A 352 -21.76 3.82 27.58
C THR A 352 -22.36 2.54 28.19
N ILE A 353 -23.18 2.68 29.23
CA ILE A 353 -23.81 1.52 29.89
C ILE A 353 -24.80 0.83 28.96
N SER A 354 -25.73 1.59 28.35
CA SER A 354 -26.70 1.02 27.40
C SER A 354 -26.03 0.41 26.18
N TRP A 355 -24.92 0.99 25.73
CA TRP A 355 -24.12 0.44 24.64
C TRP A 355 -23.48 -0.90 25.03
N MET A 356 -22.89 -1.01 26.22
CA MET A 356 -22.33 -2.27 26.73
C MET A 356 -23.41 -3.36 26.84
N GLU A 357 -24.59 -3.05 27.38
CA GLU A 357 -25.71 -3.98 27.46
C GLU A 357 -26.14 -4.47 26.07
N GLN A 358 -26.16 -3.57 25.09
CA GLN A 358 -26.49 -3.89 23.70
C GLN A 358 -25.43 -4.81 23.05
N ILE A 359 -24.15 -4.53 23.26
CA ILE A 359 -23.04 -5.37 22.77
C ILE A 359 -23.12 -6.79 23.35
N VAL A 360 -23.33 -6.91 24.67
CA VAL A 360 -23.51 -8.21 25.32
C VAL A 360 -24.76 -8.92 24.78
N SER A 361 -25.87 -8.21 24.60
CA SER A 361 -27.08 -8.78 23.99
C SER A 361 -26.82 -9.31 22.58
N TRP A 362 -26.14 -8.53 21.73
CA TRP A 362 -25.79 -8.95 20.37
C TRP A 362 -24.81 -10.11 20.33
N SER A 363 -23.85 -10.20 21.26
CA SER A 363 -22.92 -11.34 21.36
C SER A 363 -23.65 -12.68 21.59
N ASN A 364 -24.81 -12.66 22.25
CA ASN A 364 -25.63 -13.84 22.51
C ASN A 364 -26.63 -14.13 21.37
N LYS A 365 -26.99 -13.11 20.58
CA LYS A 365 -28.04 -13.19 19.56
C LYS A 365 -27.49 -13.48 18.16
N TYR A 366 -26.31 -12.98 17.85
CA TYR A 366 -25.68 -13.07 16.53
C TYR A 366 -24.35 -13.83 16.62
N PRO A 367 -23.88 -14.45 15.53
CA PRO A 367 -22.64 -15.22 15.54
C PRO A 367 -21.41 -14.30 15.53
N ILE A 368 -21.26 -13.42 16.51
CA ILE A 368 -20.15 -12.47 16.61
C ILE A 368 -18.99 -13.12 17.37
N SER A 369 -17.79 -13.02 16.83
CA SER A 369 -16.56 -13.61 17.40
C SER A 369 -15.49 -12.57 17.74
N SER A 370 -15.63 -11.34 17.27
CA SER A 370 -14.65 -10.28 17.48
C SER A 370 -15.32 -8.91 17.63
N PHE A 371 -14.82 -8.14 18.58
CA PHE A 371 -15.28 -6.81 18.96
C PHE A 371 -14.08 -5.86 19.02
N GLU A 372 -14.00 -4.94 18.06
CA GLU A 372 -12.95 -3.93 17.95
C GLU A 372 -13.49 -2.54 18.30
N ASP A 373 -12.72 -1.80 19.09
CA ASP A 373 -12.97 -0.41 19.49
C ASP A 373 -14.41 -0.10 19.94
N ILE A 374 -14.93 -0.93 20.85
CA ILE A 374 -16.30 -0.83 21.38
C ILE A 374 -16.50 0.38 22.31
N PHE A 375 -15.43 0.92 22.88
CA PHE A 375 -15.47 2.14 23.69
C PHE A 375 -14.41 3.13 23.24
N ASP A 376 -14.50 4.34 23.77
CA ASP A 376 -13.46 5.36 23.62
C ASP A 376 -12.08 4.83 24.07
N GLN A 377 -11.02 5.25 23.38
CA GLN A 377 -9.63 4.89 23.62
C GLN A 377 -9.11 5.19 25.05
N GLU A 378 -9.79 6.05 25.82
CA GLU A 378 -9.42 6.36 27.22
C GLU A 378 -10.38 5.75 28.26
N ASP A 379 -11.39 4.98 27.86
CA ASP A 379 -12.34 4.33 28.77
C ASP A 379 -11.86 2.96 29.27
N TRP A 380 -10.67 2.94 29.85
CA TRP A 380 -9.97 1.74 30.32
C TRP A 380 -10.81 0.83 31.24
N ASN A 381 -11.71 1.42 32.04
CA ASN A 381 -12.56 0.67 32.96
C ASN A 381 -13.60 -0.17 32.22
N ASN A 382 -14.28 0.42 31.22
CA ASN A 382 -15.29 -0.31 30.46
C ASN A 382 -14.65 -1.34 29.51
N TRP A 383 -13.47 -1.06 28.97
CA TRP A 383 -12.66 -2.06 28.25
C TRP A 383 -12.31 -3.28 29.11
N THR A 384 -11.85 -3.05 30.35
CA THR A 384 -11.56 -4.13 31.32
C THR A 384 -12.82 -4.93 31.63
N THR A 385 -13.93 -4.25 31.92
CA THR A 385 -15.22 -4.90 32.24
C THR A 385 -15.73 -5.74 31.06
N LEU A 386 -15.62 -5.24 29.82
CA LEU A 386 -16.01 -5.98 28.63
C LEU A 386 -15.13 -7.21 28.41
N THR A 387 -13.82 -7.08 28.62
CA THR A 387 -12.88 -8.20 28.51
C THR A 387 -13.13 -9.27 29.57
N GLU A 388 -13.45 -8.88 30.81
CA GLU A 388 -13.89 -9.82 31.86
C GLU A 388 -15.20 -10.53 31.48
N THR A 389 -16.12 -9.82 30.83
CA THR A 389 -17.45 -10.35 30.48
C THR A 389 -17.41 -11.28 29.26
N LEU A 390 -16.72 -10.88 28.19
CA LEU A 390 -16.79 -11.53 26.87
C LEU A 390 -15.45 -12.11 26.39
N GLY A 391 -14.31 -11.69 26.97
CA GLY A 391 -12.98 -12.01 26.47
C GLY A 391 -12.55 -13.49 26.59
N SER A 392 -13.35 -14.33 27.24
CA SER A 392 -13.13 -15.78 27.25
C SER A 392 -13.64 -16.49 25.99
N ALA A 393 -14.61 -15.89 25.28
CA ALA A 393 -15.26 -16.46 24.10
C ALA A 393 -15.08 -15.62 22.83
N HIS A 394 -14.73 -14.34 22.97
CA HIS A 394 -14.63 -13.39 21.85
C HIS A 394 -13.27 -12.69 21.85
N LEU A 395 -12.80 -12.31 20.66
CA LEU A 395 -11.69 -11.38 20.52
C LEU A 395 -12.17 -9.98 20.93
N ILE A 396 -11.53 -9.39 21.93
CA ILE A 396 -11.68 -8.00 22.32
C ILE A 396 -10.42 -7.29 21.81
N VAL A 397 -10.61 -6.51 20.75
CA VAL A 397 -9.54 -5.98 19.91
C VAL A 397 -9.37 -4.49 20.18
N GLY A 398 -8.19 -4.08 20.64
CA GLY A 398 -7.84 -2.65 20.71
C GLY A 398 -7.18 -2.17 19.42
N ASP A 399 -7.69 -1.07 18.84
CA ASP A 399 -7.07 -0.31 17.76
C ASP A 399 -6.64 1.08 18.26
N ASP A 400 -7.55 2.06 18.35
CA ASP A 400 -7.27 3.38 18.92
C ASP A 400 -6.91 3.30 20.40
N LEU A 401 -7.39 2.26 21.09
CA LEU A 401 -6.99 1.95 22.47
C LEU A 401 -5.47 1.84 22.61
N VAL A 402 -4.76 1.32 21.59
CA VAL A 402 -3.33 1.00 21.70
C VAL A 402 -2.44 1.61 20.63
N THR A 403 -2.97 2.03 19.49
CA THR A 403 -2.27 2.72 18.39
C THR A 403 -0.93 2.07 17.98
N THR A 404 -0.86 0.74 18.02
CA THR A 404 0.38 -0.02 17.77
C THR A 404 1.56 0.42 18.67
N ASN A 405 1.29 1.04 19.82
CA ASN A 405 2.28 1.62 20.72
C ASN A 405 2.56 0.69 21.91
N VAL A 406 3.82 0.26 22.07
CA VAL A 406 4.24 -0.68 23.13
C VAL A 406 3.86 -0.22 24.54
N THR A 407 3.87 1.09 24.83
CA THR A 407 3.49 1.63 26.14
C THR A 407 1.99 1.44 26.41
N ARG A 408 1.15 1.68 25.39
CA ARG A 408 -0.30 1.49 25.52
C ARG A 408 -0.69 0.01 25.52
N ILE A 409 -0.03 -0.80 24.70
CA ILE A 409 -0.18 -2.26 24.73
C ILE A 409 0.18 -2.80 26.11
N GLN A 410 1.30 -2.36 26.71
CA GLN A 410 1.67 -2.77 28.08
C GLN A 410 0.60 -2.38 29.10
N LYS A 411 0.07 -1.15 29.03
CA LYS A 411 -1.03 -0.72 29.90
C LYS A 411 -2.28 -1.59 29.71
N ALA A 412 -2.65 -1.93 28.49
CA ALA A 412 -3.79 -2.79 28.19
C ALA A 412 -3.60 -4.21 28.75
N ILE A 413 -2.37 -4.75 28.69
CA ILE A 413 -1.99 -6.03 29.31
C ILE A 413 -2.15 -5.96 30.83
N ASP A 414 -1.57 -4.93 31.46
CA ASP A 414 -1.57 -4.77 32.92
C ASP A 414 -3.00 -4.65 33.48
N LEU A 415 -3.88 -3.99 32.73
CA LEU A 415 -5.29 -3.81 33.07
C LEU A 415 -6.19 -4.95 32.59
N LYS A 416 -5.68 -5.90 31.78
CA LYS A 416 -6.50 -6.92 31.09
C LYS A 416 -7.64 -6.31 30.29
N ALA A 417 -7.37 -5.21 29.61
CA ALA A 417 -8.36 -4.41 28.88
C ALA A 417 -8.71 -4.97 27.50
N MET A 418 -7.93 -5.94 26.99
CA MET A 418 -8.13 -6.56 25.68
C MET A 418 -7.45 -7.95 25.65
N ASN A 419 -7.81 -8.79 24.66
CA ASN A 419 -7.12 -10.07 24.39
C ASN A 419 -6.56 -10.15 22.96
N SER A 420 -6.74 -9.09 22.17
CA SER A 420 -6.27 -8.96 20.79
C SER A 420 -5.98 -7.48 20.49
N CYS A 421 -5.13 -7.21 19.50
CA CYS A 421 -4.85 -5.85 19.07
C CYS A 421 -4.63 -5.72 17.56
N ILE A 422 -5.05 -4.57 17.02
CA ILE A 422 -4.72 -4.14 15.68
C ILE A 422 -3.26 -3.67 15.64
N ILE A 423 -2.58 -4.03 14.55
CA ILE A 423 -1.23 -3.59 14.23
C ILE A 423 -1.26 -2.85 12.89
N LYS A 424 -0.94 -1.56 12.94
CA LYS A 424 -0.86 -0.65 11.79
C LYS A 424 0.50 0.05 11.80
N ILE A 425 1.33 -0.23 10.80
CA ILE A 425 2.71 0.28 10.73
C ILE A 425 2.75 1.80 10.87
N ASN A 426 1.85 2.52 10.19
CA ASN A 426 1.85 3.97 10.18
C ASN A 426 1.33 4.62 11.48
N GLN A 427 0.65 3.87 12.37
CA GLN A 427 0.31 4.39 13.70
C GLN A 427 1.56 4.60 14.57
N ILE A 428 2.59 3.76 14.40
CA ILE A 428 3.83 3.87 15.17
C ILE A 428 5.00 4.45 14.35
N GLY A 429 5.05 4.20 13.05
CA GLY A 429 5.91 4.91 12.10
C GLY A 429 7.16 4.16 11.60
N THR A 430 7.50 2.98 12.17
CA THR A 430 8.62 2.15 11.67
C THR A 430 8.32 0.66 11.78
N ILE A 431 8.98 -0.15 10.94
CA ILE A 431 8.92 -1.61 11.02
C ILE A 431 9.46 -2.09 12.37
N SER A 432 10.59 -1.55 12.86
CA SER A 432 11.17 -2.04 14.11
C SER A 432 10.26 -1.82 15.33
N GLU A 433 9.62 -0.67 15.45
CA GLU A 433 8.64 -0.43 16.52
C GLU A 433 7.37 -1.26 16.34
N THR A 434 6.94 -1.50 15.09
CA THR A 434 5.82 -2.42 14.78
C THR A 434 6.15 -3.85 15.24
N ILE A 435 7.38 -4.32 14.99
CA ILE A 435 7.87 -5.63 15.44
C ILE A 435 7.91 -5.69 16.97
N ASP A 436 8.34 -4.62 17.65
CA ASP A 436 8.35 -4.55 19.11
C ASP A 436 6.93 -4.67 19.69
N ALA A 437 5.93 -4.03 19.07
CA ALA A 437 4.53 -4.14 19.43
C ALA A 437 4.00 -5.57 19.26
N ILE A 438 4.27 -6.21 18.12
CA ILE A 438 3.89 -7.60 17.86
C ILE A 438 4.54 -8.55 18.88
N GLN A 439 5.85 -8.42 19.12
CA GLN A 439 6.55 -9.28 20.08
C GLN A 439 6.03 -9.12 21.51
N LEU A 440 5.65 -7.90 21.90
CA LEU A 440 5.04 -7.66 23.20
C LEU A 440 3.67 -8.34 23.32
N ALA A 441 2.84 -8.24 22.29
CA ALA A 441 1.55 -8.91 22.21
C ALA A 441 1.72 -10.44 22.29
N ASP A 442 2.58 -11.02 21.45
CA ASP A 442 2.86 -12.46 21.40
C ASP A 442 3.35 -13.00 22.75
N LYS A 443 4.28 -12.31 23.42
CA LYS A 443 4.79 -12.70 24.74
C LYS A 443 3.72 -12.75 25.82
N ASN A 444 2.62 -12.03 25.63
CA ASN A 444 1.49 -11.96 26.55
C ASN A 444 0.26 -12.73 26.04
N ASN A 445 0.42 -13.57 25.01
CA ASN A 445 -0.64 -14.38 24.40
C ASN A 445 -1.81 -13.56 23.84
N LEU A 446 -1.55 -12.29 23.47
CA LEU A 446 -2.50 -11.48 22.73
C LEU A 446 -2.50 -11.92 21.27
N THR A 447 -3.67 -11.94 20.64
CA THR A 447 -3.76 -12.11 19.20
C THR A 447 -3.42 -10.80 18.49
N THR A 448 -2.59 -10.85 17.46
CA THR A 448 -2.37 -9.69 16.58
C THR A 448 -3.18 -9.80 15.30
N ILE A 449 -3.63 -8.65 14.80
CA ILE A 449 -4.31 -8.51 13.50
C ILE A 449 -3.56 -7.44 12.71
N ILE A 450 -2.93 -7.81 11.60
CA ILE A 450 -2.30 -6.79 10.73
C ILE A 450 -3.40 -6.11 9.93
N SER A 451 -3.48 -4.79 10.04
CA SER A 451 -4.55 -4.01 9.43
C SER A 451 -4.04 -3.04 8.37
N HIS A 452 -4.89 -2.80 7.37
CA HIS A 452 -4.81 -1.65 6.48
C HIS A 452 -5.19 -0.33 7.19
N ARG A 453 -5.31 0.76 6.42
CA ARG A 453 -5.97 2.01 6.82
C ARG A 453 -7.07 2.36 5.83
N GLY A 454 -7.99 3.25 6.22
CA GLY A 454 -9.00 3.81 5.32
C GLY A 454 -8.42 4.36 4.01
N GLY A 455 -7.38 5.18 4.05
CA GLY A 455 -6.65 5.63 2.86
C GLY A 455 -5.49 4.67 2.53
N GLU A 456 -5.68 3.77 1.57
CA GLU A 456 -4.65 2.82 1.15
C GLU A 456 -4.06 3.08 -0.25
N THR A 457 -2.99 2.35 -0.53
CA THR A 457 -2.13 2.38 -1.70
C THR A 457 -2.01 0.97 -2.30
N MET A 458 -1.38 0.82 -3.46
CA MET A 458 -1.15 -0.50 -4.06
C MET A 458 -0.02 -1.30 -3.38
N ASP A 459 0.61 -0.77 -2.32
CA ASP A 459 1.65 -1.48 -1.59
C ASP A 459 1.09 -2.71 -0.86
N THR A 460 1.77 -3.84 -0.94
CA THR A 460 1.35 -5.13 -0.37
C THR A 460 2.15 -5.54 0.87
N THR A 461 3.02 -4.67 1.40
CA THR A 461 3.90 -4.97 2.54
C THR A 461 3.17 -5.57 3.74
N ILE A 462 1.96 -5.09 4.04
CA ILE A 462 1.16 -5.60 5.16
C ILE A 462 0.73 -7.07 4.97
N ALA A 463 0.59 -7.55 3.73
CA ALA A 463 0.33 -8.96 3.44
C ALA A 463 1.53 -9.83 3.81
N ASP A 464 2.73 -9.44 3.39
CA ASP A 464 3.97 -10.13 3.78
C ASP A 464 4.20 -10.04 5.30
N LEU A 465 3.92 -8.88 5.93
CA LEU A 465 3.99 -8.73 7.38
C LEU A 465 3.04 -9.71 8.09
N ALA A 466 1.79 -9.79 7.64
CA ALA A 466 0.80 -10.69 8.22
C ALA A 466 1.22 -12.16 8.17
N VAL A 467 1.80 -12.63 7.06
CA VAL A 467 2.32 -14.00 6.96
C VAL A 467 3.55 -14.20 7.85
N GLY A 468 4.42 -13.20 7.93
CA GLY A 468 5.62 -13.26 8.75
C GLY A 468 5.33 -13.33 10.25
N THR A 469 4.25 -12.68 10.70
CA THR A 469 4.12 -12.33 12.13
C THR A 469 2.75 -12.56 12.77
N SER A 470 1.68 -12.81 12.02
CA SER A 470 0.33 -12.68 12.56
C SER A 470 -0.59 -13.86 12.24
N THR A 471 -1.73 -13.90 12.92
CA THR A 471 -2.78 -14.93 12.74
C THR A 471 -3.92 -14.43 11.86
N TYR A 472 -4.19 -13.13 11.91
CA TYR A 472 -5.29 -12.48 11.19
C TYR A 472 -4.80 -11.31 10.37
N CYS A 473 -5.55 -10.99 9.31
CA CYS A 473 -5.40 -9.77 8.54
C CYS A 473 -6.75 -9.08 8.33
N LYS A 474 -6.74 -7.75 8.33
CA LYS A 474 -7.89 -6.88 8.08
C LYS A 474 -7.55 -5.96 6.92
N PHE A 475 -7.92 -6.35 5.70
CA PHE A 475 -7.49 -5.65 4.47
C PHE A 475 -8.64 -5.03 3.67
N GLY A 476 -9.86 -5.02 4.22
CA GLY A 476 -11.03 -4.37 3.62
C GLY A 476 -11.83 -5.28 2.70
N GLY A 477 -12.76 -4.67 1.97
CA GLY A 477 -13.72 -5.37 1.11
C GLY A 477 -13.20 -5.63 -0.30
N PRO A 478 -13.87 -6.49 -1.09
CA PRO A 478 -13.36 -6.99 -2.35
C PRO A 478 -13.52 -6.04 -3.54
N ARG A 479 -14.15 -4.87 -3.36
CA ARG A 479 -14.53 -3.99 -4.48
C ARG A 479 -13.51 -2.93 -4.86
N HIS A 480 -12.50 -2.70 -4.02
CA HIS A 480 -11.46 -1.72 -4.30
C HIS A 480 -10.09 -2.37 -4.62
N PRO A 481 -9.37 -1.86 -5.63
CA PRO A 481 -8.13 -2.49 -6.11
C PRO A 481 -7.00 -2.46 -5.08
N GLU A 482 -6.90 -1.41 -4.27
CA GLU A 482 -5.86 -1.29 -3.24
C GLU A 482 -6.02 -2.29 -2.10
N ARG A 483 -7.24 -2.80 -1.88
CA ARG A 483 -7.56 -3.90 -0.95
C ARG A 483 -7.19 -5.23 -1.57
N MET A 484 -7.68 -5.46 -2.79
CA MET A 484 -7.44 -6.69 -3.54
C MET A 484 -5.94 -6.92 -3.81
N ALA A 485 -5.12 -5.88 -3.92
CA ALA A 485 -3.67 -6.03 -4.02
C ALA A 485 -3.08 -6.88 -2.89
N LYS A 486 -3.55 -6.71 -1.65
CA LYS A 486 -3.05 -7.47 -0.49
C LYS A 486 -3.53 -8.91 -0.53
N TYR A 487 -4.80 -9.15 -0.84
CA TYR A 487 -5.33 -10.49 -0.99
C TYR A 487 -4.64 -11.26 -2.13
N ASN A 488 -4.38 -10.59 -3.26
CA ASN A 488 -3.62 -11.16 -4.37
C ASN A 488 -2.19 -11.54 -3.94
N ARG A 489 -1.52 -10.69 -3.16
CA ARG A 489 -0.22 -11.03 -2.59
C ARG A 489 -0.28 -12.26 -1.66
N LEU A 490 -1.35 -12.41 -0.87
CA LEU A 490 -1.54 -13.62 -0.06
C LEU A 490 -1.76 -14.88 -0.93
N PHE A 491 -2.47 -14.80 -2.06
CA PHE A 491 -2.56 -15.91 -3.01
C PHE A 491 -1.21 -16.27 -3.64
N GLU A 492 -0.35 -15.30 -3.91
CA GLU A 492 1.01 -15.53 -4.38
C GLU A 492 1.85 -16.26 -3.33
N ILE A 493 1.86 -15.74 -2.09
CA ILE A 493 2.60 -16.35 -0.97
C ILE A 493 2.08 -17.76 -0.67
N GLU A 494 0.78 -18.00 -0.79
CA GLU A 494 0.22 -19.34 -0.65
C GLU A 494 0.80 -20.33 -1.66
N LYS A 495 1.04 -19.90 -2.91
CA LYS A 495 1.72 -20.74 -3.91
C LYS A 495 3.19 -20.96 -3.53
N GLU A 496 3.88 -19.90 -3.10
CA GLU A 496 5.29 -19.96 -2.67
C GLU A 496 5.53 -20.91 -1.49
N LEU A 497 4.54 -21.11 -0.60
CA LEU A 497 4.65 -21.99 0.58
C LEU A 497 4.24 -23.45 0.32
N ARG A 498 3.63 -23.75 -0.84
CA ARG A 498 3.26 -25.12 -1.24
C ARG A 498 4.40 -25.85 -1.94
N ASP A 499 5.32 -25.10 -2.55
CA ASP A 499 6.59 -25.57 -3.13
C ASP A 499 7.66 -25.73 -2.05
#